data_AF-A0A1Q2CRE2-F1
#
_entry.id   AF-A0A1Q2CRE2-F1
#
_cell.length_a   1.000
_cell.length_b   1.000
_cell.length_c   1.000
_cell.angle_alpha   90.00
_cell.angle_beta   90.00
_cell.angle_gamma   90.00
#
_symmetry.space_group_name_H-M   'P 1'
#
loop_
_entity.id
_entity.type
_entity.pdbx_description
1 polymer ?
#
loop_
_entity_poly.entity_id
_entity_poly.type
_entity_poly.pdbx_seq_one_letter_code
_entity_poly.pdbx_strand_id
1 'polypeptide(L)'
;MIATETILSIAAVVLFVSAMIGVNRIAVGPTQLDRSIAADLIVAVVVAALGLWAVWTELSTELLVLVLLSMLGFTSAVSIARMVSDRMATRRRFPTSKRQERDA
;
A
#
# COMPACT_ATOMS: atom_id res chain seq x y z
N MET A 1 7.65 -27.73 16.61
CA MET A 1 6.80 -27.04 17.60
C MET A 1 7.50 -25.79 18.14
N ILE A 2 8.63 -25.90 18.85
CA ILE A 2 9.36 -24.70 19.36
C ILE A 2 9.88 -23.74 18.26
N ALA A 3 10.40 -24.29 17.15
CA ALA A 3 10.92 -23.46 16.06
C ALA A 3 9.81 -22.63 15.36
N THR A 4 8.63 -23.22 15.15
CA THR A 4 7.50 -22.53 14.52
C THR A 4 6.97 -21.41 15.41
N GLU A 5 6.81 -21.64 16.71
CA GLU A 5 6.38 -20.59 17.65
C GLU A 5 7.39 -19.44 17.75
N THR A 6 8.69 -19.75 17.73
CA THR A 6 9.74 -18.71 17.74
C THR A 6 9.69 -17.87 16.46
N ILE A 7 9.50 -18.49 15.30
CA ILE A 7 9.38 -17.78 14.03
C ILE A 7 8.12 -16.89 14.01
N LEU A 8 6.98 -17.43 14.47
CA LEU A 8 5.72 -16.67 14.52
C LEU A 8 5.83 -15.47 15.47
N SER A 9 6.44 -15.62 16.63
CA SER A 9 6.63 -14.50 17.57
C SER A 9 7.55 -13.41 17.01
N ILE A 10 8.66 -13.78 16.36
CA ILE A 10 9.55 -12.81 15.69
C ILE A 10 8.79 -12.09 14.57
N ALA A 11 8.05 -12.82 13.72
CA ALA A 11 7.26 -12.23 12.65
C ALA A 11 6.21 -11.25 13.19
N ALA A 12 5.53 -11.58 14.29
CA ALA A 12 4.56 -10.70 14.93
C ALA A 12 5.20 -9.39 15.40
N VAL A 13 6.38 -9.45 16.02
CA VAL A 13 7.13 -8.26 16.46
C VAL A 13 7.53 -7.39 15.27
N VAL A 14 8.05 -8.00 14.20
CA VAL A 14 8.43 -7.27 12.98
C VAL A 14 7.21 -6.57 12.36
N LEU A 15 6.09 -7.28 12.22
CA LEU A 15 4.85 -6.71 11.69
C LEU A 15 4.33 -5.56 12.55
N PHE A 16 4.41 -5.67 13.87
CA PHE A 16 4.03 -4.60 14.79
C PHE A 16 4.89 -3.35 14.59
N VAL A 17 6.21 -3.51 14.47
CA VAL A 17 7.12 -2.39 14.18
C VAL A 17 6.82 -1.78 12.80
N SER A 18 6.59 -2.60 11.77
CA SER A 18 6.19 -2.12 10.45
C SER A 18 4.87 -1.33 10.49
N ALA A 19 3.88 -1.78 11.26
CA ALA A 19 2.62 -1.06 11.45
C ALA A 19 2.83 0.33 12.08
N MET A 20 3.64 0.41 13.14
CA MET A 20 3.98 1.68 13.80
C MET A 20 4.66 2.66 12.82
N ILE A 21 5.61 2.18 12.01
CA ILE A 21 6.28 2.99 10.99
C ILE A 21 5.27 3.47 9.93
N GLY A 22 4.40 2.59 9.45
CA GLY A 22 3.37 2.92 8.46
C GLY A 22 2.40 3.99 8.98
N VAL A 23 1.91 3.85 10.21
CA VAL A 23 1.01 4.83 10.85
C VAL A 23 1.70 6.18 10.99
N ASN A 24 2.96 6.19 11.46
CA ASN A 24 3.74 7.42 11.57
C ASN A 24 3.91 8.12 10.21
N ARG A 25 4.12 7.35 9.15
CA ARG A 25 4.27 7.88 7.78
C ARG A 25 2.95 8.43 7.22
N ILE A 26 1.81 7.81 7.52
CA ILE A 26 0.49 8.36 7.15
C ILE A 26 0.28 9.73 7.80
N ALA A 27 0.66 9.89 9.07
CA ALA A 27 0.48 11.13 9.82
C ALA A 27 1.41 12.26 9.37
N VAL A 28 2.70 11.97 9.17
CA VAL A 28 3.74 12.99 8.89
C VAL A 28 3.97 13.20 7.38
N GLY A 29 3.50 12.29 6.53
CA GLY A 29 3.80 12.28 5.09
C GLY A 29 3.51 13.63 4.39
N PRO A 30 4.48 14.21 3.66
CA PRO A 30 4.40 15.55 3.07
C PRO A 30 3.58 15.61 1.77
N THR A 31 3.42 14.48 1.08
CA THR A 31 2.68 14.40 -0.20
C THR A 31 1.48 13.47 -0.09
N GLN A 32 0.41 13.73 -0.85
CA GLN A 32 -0.73 12.81 -0.92
C GLN A 32 -0.34 11.42 -1.42
N LEU A 33 0.67 11.34 -2.31
CA LEU A 33 1.19 10.09 -2.82
C LEU A 33 1.86 9.26 -1.71
N ASP A 34 2.69 9.89 -0.88
CA ASP A 34 3.38 9.23 0.24
C ASP A 34 2.40 8.64 1.26
N ARG A 35 1.34 9.40 1.59
CA ARG A 35 0.26 8.92 2.47
C ARG A 35 -0.50 7.75 1.88
N SER A 36 -0.78 7.77 0.57
CA SER A 36 -1.48 6.68 -0.10
C SER A 36 -0.65 5.40 -0.18
N ILE A 37 0.67 5.52 -0.39
CA ILE A 37 1.61 4.39 -0.35
C ILE A 37 1.70 3.83 1.07
N ALA A 38 1.76 4.69 2.08
CA ALA A 38 1.79 4.26 3.48
C ALA A 38 0.49 3.54 3.90
N ALA A 39 -0.67 3.98 3.38
CA ALA A 39 -1.94 3.28 3.58
C ALA A 39 -1.95 1.88 2.95
N ASP A 40 -1.42 1.73 1.74
CA ASP A 40 -1.29 0.42 1.08
C ASP A 40 -0.36 -0.53 1.85
N LEU A 41 0.77 -0.01 2.36
CA LEU A 41 1.65 -0.75 3.26
C LEU A 41 0.91 -1.25 4.50
N ILE A 42 0.10 -0.43 5.14
CA ILE A 42 -0.69 -0.85 6.31
C ILE A 42 -1.64 -1.99 5.96
N VAL A 43 -2.31 -1.94 4.80
CA VAL A 43 -3.14 -3.05 4.32
C VAL A 43 -2.31 -4.33 4.19
N ALA A 44 -1.12 -4.25 3.56
CA ALA A 44 -0.23 -5.40 3.42
C ALA A 44 0.22 -5.98 4.77
N VAL A 45 0.52 -5.13 5.76
CA VAL A 45 0.87 -5.58 7.12
C VAL A 45 -0.31 -6.29 7.80
N VAL A 46 -1.53 -5.79 7.63
CA VAL A 46 -2.74 -6.45 8.14
C VAL A 46 -2.95 -7.82 7.48
N VAL A 47 -2.73 -7.93 6.17
CA VAL A 47 -2.79 -9.22 5.46
C VAL A 47 -1.79 -10.21 6.04
N ALA A 48 -0.54 -9.77 6.23
CA ALA A 48 0.51 -10.62 6.78
C ALA A 48 0.23 -11.05 8.23
N ALA A 49 -0.32 -10.15 9.06
CA ALA A 49 -0.70 -10.47 10.45
C ALA A 49 -1.83 -11.51 10.50
N LEU A 50 -2.82 -11.40 9.61
CA LEU A 50 -3.88 -12.40 9.48
C LEU A 50 -3.37 -13.74 8.95
N GLY A 51 -2.34 -13.72 8.09
CA GLY A 51 -1.69 -14.95 7.64
C GLY A 51 -0.98 -15.66 8.79
N LEU A 52 -0.36 -14.88 9.67
CA LEU A 52 0.25 -15.39 10.89
C LEU A 52 -0.78 -16.02 11.84
N TRP A 53 -1.93 -15.36 11.99
CA TRP A 53 -3.07 -15.86 12.78
C TRP A 53 -3.65 -17.15 12.19
N ALA A 54 -3.74 -17.24 10.87
CA ALA A 54 -4.24 -18.43 10.17
C ALA A 54 -3.38 -19.67 10.42
N VAL A 55 -2.05 -19.49 10.36
CA VAL A 55 -1.10 -20.56 10.66
C VAL A 55 -1.21 -21.01 12.13
N TRP A 56 -1.58 -20.10 13.03
CA TRP A 56 -1.70 -20.41 14.45
C TRP A 56 -3.01 -21.11 14.82
N THR A 57 -4.09 -20.83 14.08
CA THR A 57 -5.45 -21.30 14.42
C THR A 57 -5.88 -22.55 13.63
N GLU A 58 -5.13 -22.96 12.60
CA GLU A 58 -5.38 -24.13 11.74
C GLU A 58 -6.77 -24.16 11.06
N LEU A 59 -7.50 -23.04 11.03
CA LEU A 59 -8.81 -22.91 10.41
C LEU A 59 -8.68 -22.41 8.96
N SER A 60 -9.57 -22.87 8.08
CA SER A 60 -9.49 -22.55 6.63
C SER A 60 -10.10 -21.19 6.28
N THR A 61 -10.84 -20.58 7.20
CA THR A 61 -11.62 -19.37 6.94
C THR A 61 -10.74 -18.13 6.77
N GLU A 62 -9.59 -18.07 7.43
CA GLU A 62 -8.68 -16.92 7.31
C GLU A 62 -8.09 -16.80 5.90
N LEU A 63 -7.93 -17.93 5.18
CA LEU A 63 -7.45 -17.94 3.80
C LEU A 63 -8.35 -17.10 2.86
N LEU A 64 -9.67 -17.12 3.09
CA LEU A 64 -10.60 -16.31 2.31
C LEU A 64 -10.40 -14.81 2.57
N VAL A 65 -10.14 -14.44 3.83
CA VAL A 65 -9.84 -13.05 4.21
C VAL A 65 -8.53 -12.58 3.57
N LEU A 66 -7.51 -13.44 3.51
CA LEU A 66 -6.25 -13.13 2.82
C LEU A 66 -6.44 -12.87 1.33
N VAL A 67 -7.26 -13.68 0.66
CA VAL A 67 -7.59 -13.49 -0.76
C VAL A 67 -8.30 -12.15 -0.98
N LEU A 68 -9.31 -11.84 -0.16
CA LEU A 68 -10.04 -10.57 -0.24
C LEU A 68 -9.13 -9.36 -0.01
N LEU A 69 -8.24 -9.45 0.99
CA LEU A 69 -7.30 -8.36 1.28
C LEU A 69 -6.21 -8.20 0.22
N SER A 70 -5.75 -9.29 -0.40
CA SER A 70 -4.82 -9.25 -1.53
C SER A 70 -5.45 -8.52 -2.73
N MET A 71 -6.72 -8.79 -3.03
CA MET A 71 -7.45 -8.05 -4.06
C MET A 71 -7.63 -6.56 -3.73
N LEU A 72 -7.89 -6.23 -2.46
CA LEU A 72 -7.98 -4.85 -1.99
C LEU A 72 -6.65 -4.11 -2.13
N GLY A 73 -5.53 -4.71 -1.73
CA GLY A 73 -4.19 -4.13 -1.91
C GLY A 73 -3.86 -3.89 -3.39
N PHE A 74 -4.09 -4.91 -4.24
CA PHE A 74 -3.88 -4.76 -5.69
C PHE A 74 -4.72 -3.62 -6.29
N THR A 75 -6.01 -3.55 -5.94
CA THR A 75 -6.93 -2.52 -6.44
C THR A 75 -6.55 -1.11 -5.97
N SER A 76 -5.96 -1.01 -4.77
CA SER A 76 -5.47 0.24 -4.19
C SER A 76 -4.30 0.81 -5.02
N ALA A 77 -3.32 -0.01 -5.36
CA ALA A 77 -2.20 0.38 -6.23
C ALA A 77 -2.67 0.80 -7.64
N VAL A 78 -3.61 0.05 -8.24
CA VAL A 78 -4.17 0.36 -9.58
C VAL A 78 -4.92 1.70 -9.58
N SER A 79 -5.70 2.00 -8.54
CA SER A 79 -6.43 3.27 -8.43
C SER A 79 -5.49 4.47 -8.38
N ILE A 80 -4.38 4.37 -7.64
CA ILE A 80 -3.35 5.41 -7.57
C ILE A 80 -2.69 5.60 -8.95
N ALA A 81 -2.31 4.51 -9.61
CA ALA A 81 -1.71 4.56 -10.95
C ALA A 81 -2.63 5.24 -11.98
N ARG A 82 -3.95 4.96 -11.94
CA ARG A 82 -4.94 5.61 -12.80
C ARG A 82 -5.06 7.10 -12.51
N MET A 83 -5.13 7.49 -11.23
CA MET A 83 -5.23 8.90 -10.84
C MET A 83 -4.00 9.70 -11.29
N VAL A 84 -2.80 9.13 -11.19
CA VAL A 84 -1.57 9.77 -11.69
C VAL A 84 -1.60 9.90 -13.21
N SER A 85 -2.06 8.87 -13.91
CA SER A 85 -2.17 8.85 -15.37
C SER A 85 -3.15 9.90 -15.91
N ASP A 86 -4.32 10.08 -15.28
CA ASP A 86 -5.31 11.10 -15.65
C ASP A 86 -4.75 12.53 -15.49
N ARG A 87 -3.97 12.77 -14.44
CA ARG A 87 -3.30 14.07 -14.21
C ARG A 87 -2.27 14.35 -15.31
N MET A 88 -1.54 13.33 -15.79
CA MET A 88 -0.58 13.46 -16.88
C MET A 88 -1.25 13.71 -18.24
N ALA A 89 -2.36 13.02 -18.53
CA ALA A 89 -3.14 13.22 -19.75
C ALA A 89 -3.70 14.65 -19.84
N THR A 90 -4.15 15.21 -18.71
CA THR A 90 -4.63 16.58 -18.62
C THR A 90 -3.51 17.60 -18.89
N ARG A 91 -2.29 17.37 -18.39
CA ARG A 91 -1.14 18.28 -18.60
C ARG A 91 -0.68 18.36 -20.05
N ARG A 92 -0.75 17.27 -20.82
CA ARG A 92 -0.38 17.27 -22.25
C ARG A 92 -1.28 18.14 -23.13
N ARG A 93 -2.47 18.53 -22.65
CA ARG A 93 -3.42 19.33 -23.42
C ARG A 93 -3.11 20.83 -23.46
N PHE A 94 -2.07 21.28 -22.78
CA PHE A 94 -1.54 22.66 -22.90
C PHE A 94 -0.27 22.69 -23.77
N PRO A 95 -0.39 22.78 -25.11
CA PRO A 95 0.73 23.18 -25.93
C PRO A 95 1.00 24.67 -25.67
N THR A 96 2.21 24.98 -25.23
CA THR A 96 2.74 26.34 -25.10
C THR A 96 2.79 27.02 -26.47
N SER A 97 1.69 27.66 -26.88
CA SER A 97 1.57 28.44 -28.13
C SER A 97 2.09 29.88 -27.98
N LYS A 98 3.17 30.11 -27.24
CA LYS A 98 3.72 31.46 -27.01
C LYS A 98 5.22 31.61 -27.31
N ARG A 99 5.71 30.87 -28.32
CA ARG A 99 7.02 31.15 -28.94
C ARG A 99 6.92 31.69 -30.38
N GLN A 100 5.71 31.98 -30.85
CA GLN A 100 5.47 32.39 -32.24
C GLN A 100 5.20 33.89 -32.42
N GLU A 101 5.08 34.68 -31.34
CA GLU A 101 4.78 36.12 -31.41
C GLU A 101 5.96 37.04 -31.03
N ARG A 102 7.15 36.52 -30.69
CA ARG A 102 8.31 37.37 -30.36
C ARG A 102 9.33 37.55 -31.49
N ASP A 103 9.10 36.88 -32.63
CA ASP A 103 10.01 36.88 -33.78
C ASP A 103 9.35 37.48 -35.05
N ALA A 104 8.27 38.27 -34.89
CA ALA A 104 7.56 38.97 -35.97
C ALA A 104 7.63 40.49 -35.80
#